data_AF-A0AAV4T429-F1
#
_entry.id   AF-A0AAV4T429-F1
#
_cell.length_a   1.000
_cell.length_b   1.000
_cell.length_c   1.000
_cell.angle_alpha   90.00
_cell.angle_beta   90.00
_cell.angle_gamma   90.00
#
_symmetry.space_group_name_H-M   'P 1'
#
loop_
_entity.id
_entity.type
_entity.pdbx_description
1 polymer ?
#
loop_
_entity_poly.entity_id
_entity_poly.type
_entity_poly.pdbx_seq_one_letter_code
_entity_poly.pdbx_strand_id
1 'polypeptide(L)'
;MYKNFNNNYFSHACSEEGSTPSVEFPLWIANSTINETQGEVSLTSACKRENSLLFLLLMCGTVWLAVSLYNFNKTPYLQASKREILADYALPVAVISMSFLGSFVFRDVATDQFRYTDNYPLTRAPVEELPWMASLAALGMGFALSLLFFMDQNISAAMVNNPCNKLKKGPAYHLDLFVVGIINGFLSLYGLPWMHGVLPHSPLHVRSLADVEERVEQGHVYEIIVKVRETRVTGIASHILIGLSIFLLPYPMAYIPTAVLDGLFLYMAITSLNGNQMFERITLLFMEQAAYPPNHYIRRCPQRKIHTFTMCQVFQLAIMCFFGFSPWSYVKMVFPVIIFLLLPFRHKIVPCLVDGKYLEALDGEHQ
;
A
#
# COMPACT_ATOMS: atom_id res chain seq x y z
N MET A 1 33.81 -15.77 28.41
CA MET A 1 32.54 -15.10 28.02
C MET A 1 32.28 -15.25 26.51
N TYR A 2 32.47 -16.45 25.94
CA TYR A 2 32.37 -16.73 24.49
C TYR A 2 31.85 -18.16 24.25
N LYS A 3 30.70 -18.53 24.84
CA LYS A 3 30.16 -19.89 24.69
C LYS A 3 28.68 -20.03 24.33
N ASN A 4 27.96 -18.93 24.08
CA ASN A 4 26.53 -18.98 23.72
C ASN A 4 26.20 -18.13 22.48
N PHE A 5 27.07 -18.12 21.47
CA PHE A 5 26.73 -17.44 20.22
C PHE A 5 25.78 -18.31 19.37
N ASN A 6 25.98 -19.64 19.34
CA ASN A 6 25.12 -20.58 18.60
C ASN A 6 23.66 -20.62 19.07
N ASN A 7 23.41 -20.50 20.38
CA ASN A 7 22.04 -20.56 20.92
C ASN A 7 21.17 -19.35 20.54
N ASN A 8 21.79 -18.22 20.18
CA ASN A 8 21.10 -17.03 19.70
C ASN A 8 21.31 -16.81 18.18
N TYR A 9 21.86 -17.80 17.47
CA TYR A 9 22.30 -17.69 16.08
C TYR A 9 21.18 -17.97 15.08
N PHE A 10 20.24 -18.83 15.45
CA PHE A 10 19.05 -19.14 14.67
C PHE A 10 17.83 -18.47 15.32
N SER A 11 16.87 -18.01 14.52
CA SER A 11 15.57 -17.63 15.07
C SER A 11 14.93 -18.85 15.73
N HIS A 12 14.10 -18.65 16.76
CA HIS A 12 13.43 -19.75 17.46
C HIS A 12 12.63 -20.64 16.49
N ALA A 13 12.14 -20.07 15.38
CA ALA A 13 11.42 -20.76 14.31
C ALA A 13 12.31 -21.66 13.43
N CYS A 14 13.63 -21.46 13.43
CA CYS A 14 14.60 -22.26 12.68
C CYS A 14 15.35 -23.29 13.55
N SER A 15 15.29 -23.15 14.88
CA SER A 15 15.96 -24.08 15.81
C SER A 15 15.13 -25.33 16.10
N GLU A 16 13.85 -25.36 15.70
CA GLU A 16 13.01 -26.55 15.74
C GLU A 16 13.28 -27.43 14.51
N GLU A 17 14.46 -28.04 14.45
CA GLU A 17 14.71 -29.20 13.58
C GLU A 17 13.86 -30.38 14.11
N GLY A 18 12.57 -30.38 13.78
CA GLY A 18 11.67 -31.50 14.10
C GLY A 18 10.18 -31.21 14.18
N SER A 19 9.76 -29.95 14.33
CA SER A 19 8.34 -29.57 14.33
C SER A 19 8.02 -28.73 13.10
N THR A 20 7.16 -29.29 12.25
CA THR A 20 6.39 -28.53 11.27
C THR A 20 5.83 -27.26 11.93
N PRO A 21 6.15 -26.05 11.45
CA PRO A 21 5.42 -24.87 11.89
C PRO A 21 4.03 -24.95 11.25
N SER A 22 3.11 -25.64 11.91
CA SER A 22 1.69 -25.53 11.63
C SER A 22 1.28 -24.11 12.02
N VAL A 23 1.07 -23.25 11.02
CA VAL A 23 0.20 -22.11 11.19
C VAL A 23 -1.19 -22.69 11.45
N GLU A 24 -1.59 -22.76 12.71
CA GLU A 24 -2.95 -23.16 13.09
C GLU A 24 -3.93 -22.14 12.51
N PHE A 25 -4.57 -22.50 11.41
CA PHE A 25 -5.85 -21.87 11.04
C PHE A 25 -6.91 -22.32 12.06
N PRO A 26 -7.85 -21.45 12.46
CA PRO A 26 -8.89 -21.80 13.40
C PRO A 26 -9.69 -23.03 12.91
N LEU A 27 -9.98 -23.92 13.85
CA LEU A 27 -10.44 -25.32 13.75
C LEU A 27 -11.72 -25.61 12.93
N TRP A 28 -12.31 -24.63 12.24
CA TRP A 28 -13.57 -24.79 11.50
C TRP A 28 -13.39 -25.07 9.99
N ILE A 29 -12.16 -25.06 9.48
CA ILE A 29 -11.85 -25.50 8.10
C ILE A 29 -11.65 -27.03 8.03
N ALA A 30 -11.49 -27.72 9.16
CA ALA A 30 -11.12 -29.14 9.20
C ALA A 30 -12.25 -30.13 8.86
N ASN A 31 -13.50 -29.68 8.76
CA ASN A 31 -14.67 -30.57 8.62
C ASN A 31 -15.40 -30.49 7.27
N SER A 32 -14.72 -30.10 6.18
CA SER A 32 -15.22 -30.36 4.82
C SER A 32 -14.34 -31.38 4.12
N THR A 33 -14.90 -32.57 3.96
CA THR A 33 -14.42 -33.73 3.22
C THR A 33 -13.81 -33.37 1.85
N ILE A 34 -12.49 -33.48 1.71
CA ILE A 34 -11.82 -33.59 0.41
C ILE A 34 -10.71 -34.63 0.52
N ASN A 35 -11.00 -35.83 0.02
CA ASN A 35 -10.00 -36.76 -0.50
C ASN A 35 -9.36 -36.08 -1.71
N GLU A 36 -8.09 -35.67 -1.63
CA GLU A 36 -7.10 -35.71 -2.71
C GLU A 36 -5.80 -35.00 -2.31
N THR A 37 -4.69 -35.72 -2.51
CA THR A 37 -3.29 -35.25 -2.59
C THR A 37 -2.83 -34.25 -1.53
N GLN A 38 -2.13 -34.79 -0.53
CA GLN A 38 -1.23 -34.06 0.35
C GLN A 38 -0.31 -33.13 -0.46
N GLY A 39 -0.67 -31.85 -0.52
CA GLY A 39 0.28 -30.76 -0.73
C GLY A 39 0.94 -30.46 0.60
N GLU A 40 1.84 -31.33 1.06
CA GLU A 40 2.76 -31.01 2.15
C GLU A 40 3.50 -29.72 1.75
N VAL A 41 3.29 -28.65 2.52
CA VAL A 41 4.18 -27.49 2.49
C VAL A 41 5.48 -27.92 3.17
N SER A 42 6.32 -28.63 2.43
CA SER A 42 7.70 -28.87 2.83
C SER A 42 8.43 -27.53 2.73
N LEU A 43 8.50 -26.78 3.85
CA LEU A 43 9.49 -25.72 4.04
C LEU A 43 10.87 -26.39 4.19
N THR A 44 11.36 -26.99 3.11
CA THR A 44 12.69 -27.61 3.00
C THR A 44 13.72 -26.63 2.47
N SER A 45 13.54 -25.33 2.70
CA SER A 45 14.68 -24.42 2.66
C SER A 45 15.33 -24.46 4.04
N ALA A 46 16.43 -25.22 4.16
CA ALA A 46 17.34 -25.10 5.29
C ALA A 46 17.51 -23.61 5.62
N CYS A 47 17.23 -23.22 6.87
CA CYS A 47 17.27 -21.83 7.30
C CYS A 47 18.72 -21.33 7.30
N LYS A 48 19.23 -20.99 6.11
CA LYS A 48 20.59 -20.54 5.92
C LYS A 48 20.65 -19.02 6.08
N ARG A 49 21.59 -18.56 6.89
CA ARG A 49 21.85 -17.13 7.17
C ARG A 49 22.05 -16.31 5.88
N GLU A 50 22.69 -16.90 4.88
CA GLU A 50 22.93 -16.26 3.58
C GLU A 50 21.63 -15.81 2.89
N ASN A 51 20.51 -16.53 3.08
CA ASN A 51 19.22 -16.17 2.50
C ASN A 51 18.67 -14.90 3.13
N SER A 52 18.71 -14.76 4.46
CA SER A 52 18.23 -13.56 5.15
C SER A 52 19.08 -12.33 4.85
N LEU A 53 20.41 -12.50 4.76
CA LEU A 53 21.32 -11.41 4.40
C LEU A 53 21.10 -10.96 2.95
N LEU A 54 20.97 -11.90 2.01
CA LEU A 54 20.69 -11.59 0.61
C LEU A 54 19.31 -10.94 0.45
N PHE A 55 18.30 -11.42 1.18
CA PHE A 55 16.97 -10.83 1.19
C PHE A 55 17.01 -9.36 1.61
N LEU A 56 17.67 -9.05 2.74
CA LEU A 56 17.82 -7.67 3.20
C LEU A 56 18.63 -6.82 2.21
N LEU A 57 19.71 -7.38 1.66
CA LEU A 57 20.53 -6.68 0.66
C LEU A 57 19.73 -6.32 -0.58
N LEU A 58 18.93 -7.24 -1.12
CA LEU A 58 18.08 -6.98 -2.29
C LEU A 58 16.95 -5.99 -1.96
N MET A 59 16.28 -6.16 -0.81
CA MET A 59 15.19 -5.28 -0.37
C MET A 59 15.67 -3.84 -0.09
N CYS A 60 16.75 -3.67 0.69
CA CYS A 60 17.31 -2.34 0.95
C CYS A 60 18.02 -1.77 -0.28
N GLY A 61 18.67 -2.62 -1.08
CA GLY A 61 19.35 -2.23 -2.31
C GLY A 61 18.40 -1.67 -3.37
N THR A 62 17.26 -2.32 -3.59
CA THR A 62 16.18 -1.83 -4.49
C THR A 62 15.67 -0.48 -4.06
N VAL A 63 15.34 -0.29 -2.78
CA VAL A 63 14.88 1.01 -2.24
C VAL A 63 15.96 2.07 -2.42
N TRP A 64 17.19 1.77 -2.01
CA TRP A 64 18.30 2.72 -2.12
C TRP A 64 18.55 3.15 -3.56
N LEU A 65 18.56 2.20 -4.51
CA LEU A 65 18.78 2.49 -5.91
C LEU A 65 17.59 3.27 -6.51
N ALA A 66 16.34 2.90 -6.20
CA ALA A 66 15.16 3.63 -6.65
C ALA A 66 15.12 5.07 -6.13
N VAL A 67 15.41 5.29 -4.84
CA VAL A 67 15.48 6.64 -4.23
C VAL A 67 16.64 7.44 -4.81
N SER A 68 17.79 6.82 -5.02
CA SER A 68 18.96 7.48 -5.61
C SER A 68 18.68 7.94 -7.05
N LEU A 69 18.10 7.08 -7.89
CA LEU A 69 17.70 7.41 -9.26
C LEU A 69 16.61 8.49 -9.30
N TYR A 70 15.63 8.43 -8.38
CA TYR A 70 14.61 9.46 -8.26
C TYR A 70 15.20 10.83 -7.86
N ASN A 71 16.07 10.85 -6.84
CA ASN A 71 16.74 12.06 -6.38
C ASN A 71 17.78 12.59 -7.37
N PHE A 72 18.17 11.78 -8.35
CA PHE A 72 19.04 12.22 -9.44
C PHE A 72 18.44 13.42 -10.19
N ASN A 73 17.11 13.59 -10.15
CA ASN A 73 16.44 14.79 -10.69
C ASN A 73 16.84 16.12 -10.06
N LYS A 74 17.29 16.11 -8.82
CA LYS A 74 17.72 17.31 -8.10
C LYS A 74 19.20 17.62 -8.32
N THR A 75 19.94 16.72 -8.97
CA THR A 75 21.37 16.90 -9.18
C THR A 75 21.67 17.74 -10.43
N PRO A 76 22.79 18.50 -10.43
CA PRO A 76 23.20 19.31 -11.58
C PRO A 76 23.82 18.47 -12.72
N TYR A 77 23.89 17.15 -12.56
CA TYR A 77 24.46 16.25 -13.55
C TYR A 77 23.42 15.91 -14.62
N LEU A 78 23.87 15.75 -15.88
CA LEU A 78 23.05 15.44 -17.07
C LEU A 78 22.08 16.54 -17.52
N GLN A 79 21.58 16.39 -18.75
CA GLN A 79 20.57 17.28 -19.33
C GLN A 79 19.19 17.03 -18.72
N ALA A 80 18.39 18.09 -18.53
CA ALA A 80 17.08 18.03 -17.86
C ALA A 80 16.15 16.91 -18.37
N SER A 81 16.02 16.75 -19.70
CA SER A 81 15.14 15.71 -20.27
C SER A 81 15.59 14.28 -19.95
N LYS A 82 16.92 14.02 -19.96
CA LYS A 82 17.45 12.68 -19.61
C LYS A 82 17.23 12.36 -18.14
N ARG A 83 17.28 13.41 -17.32
CA ARG A 83 17.14 13.33 -15.87
C ARG A 83 15.69 13.08 -15.46
N GLU A 84 14.73 13.73 -16.13
CA GLU A 84 13.29 13.47 -15.97
C GLU A 84 12.95 12.02 -16.35
N ILE A 85 13.41 11.54 -17.51
CA ILE A 85 13.24 10.14 -17.93
C ILE A 85 13.82 9.18 -16.89
N LEU A 86 15.02 9.46 -16.36
CA LEU A 86 15.64 8.59 -15.35
C LEU A 86 14.83 8.53 -14.05
N ALA A 87 14.25 9.66 -13.63
CA ALA A 87 13.41 9.73 -12.43
C ALA A 87 12.08 8.99 -12.61
N ASP A 88 11.46 9.08 -13.78
CA ASP A 88 10.20 8.39 -14.10
C ASP A 88 10.38 6.86 -14.17
N TYR A 89 11.51 6.40 -14.73
CA TYR A 89 11.85 4.98 -14.84
C TYR A 89 12.67 4.44 -13.66
N ALA A 90 12.86 5.22 -12.58
CA ALA A 90 13.68 4.85 -11.44
C ALA A 90 13.26 3.50 -10.83
N LEU A 91 11.96 3.28 -10.65
CA LEU A 91 11.43 2.06 -10.02
C LEU A 91 11.57 0.81 -10.91
N PRO A 92 11.14 0.80 -12.19
CA PRO A 92 11.39 -0.33 -13.09
C PRO A 92 12.88 -0.66 -13.26
N VAL A 93 13.74 0.34 -13.39
CA VAL A 93 15.20 0.14 -13.50
C VAL A 93 15.77 -0.47 -12.22
N ALA A 94 15.28 -0.05 -11.05
CA ALA A 94 15.70 -0.61 -9.77
C ALA A 94 15.32 -2.09 -9.62
N VAL A 95 14.10 -2.46 -10.00
CA VAL A 95 13.64 -3.85 -9.99
C VAL A 95 14.49 -4.70 -10.93
N ILE A 96 14.63 -4.30 -12.19
CA ILE A 96 15.38 -5.09 -13.18
C ILE A 96 16.85 -5.26 -12.78
N SER A 97 17.51 -4.19 -12.33
CA SER A 97 18.92 -4.24 -11.94
C SER A 97 19.18 -5.12 -10.70
N MET A 98 18.31 -5.03 -9.68
CA MET A 98 18.46 -5.85 -8.47
C MET A 98 17.98 -7.28 -8.68
N SER A 99 17.00 -7.53 -9.54
CA SER A 99 16.64 -8.89 -9.96
C SER A 99 17.79 -9.54 -10.74
N PHE A 100 18.46 -8.78 -11.62
CA PHE A 100 19.66 -9.26 -12.31
C PHE A 100 20.79 -9.58 -11.32
N LEU A 101 21.03 -8.71 -10.34
CA LEU A 101 22.03 -8.95 -9.30
C LEU A 101 21.69 -10.20 -8.47
N GLY A 102 20.44 -10.34 -8.03
CA GLY A 102 19.99 -11.49 -7.24
C GLY A 102 20.07 -12.81 -8.01
N SER A 103 19.61 -12.84 -9.26
CA SER A 103 19.53 -14.07 -10.05
C SER A 103 20.86 -14.49 -10.70
N PHE A 104 21.67 -13.53 -11.17
CA PHE A 104 22.90 -13.83 -11.91
C PHE A 104 24.16 -13.84 -11.03
N VAL A 105 24.28 -12.88 -10.10
CA VAL A 105 25.48 -12.78 -9.23
C VAL A 105 25.37 -13.68 -8.01
N PHE A 106 24.18 -13.83 -7.44
CA PHE A 106 23.93 -14.67 -6.25
C PHE A 106 23.19 -15.97 -6.56
N ARG A 107 23.51 -16.60 -7.71
CA ARG A 107 22.87 -17.85 -8.16
C ARG A 107 22.99 -19.01 -7.16
N ASP A 108 24.06 -19.00 -6.36
CA ASP A 108 24.38 -20.06 -5.40
C ASP A 108 23.54 -19.99 -4.10
N VAL A 109 22.84 -18.87 -3.88
CA VAL A 109 21.96 -18.66 -2.72
C VAL A 109 20.51 -18.83 -3.15
N ALA A 110 19.81 -19.77 -2.52
CA ALA A 110 18.40 -20.03 -2.82
C ALA A 110 17.54 -18.85 -2.33
N THR A 111 17.04 -18.04 -3.26
CA THR A 111 16.03 -17.01 -2.99
C THR A 111 14.63 -17.56 -3.23
N ASP A 112 13.66 -17.16 -2.41
CA ASP A 112 12.26 -17.47 -2.66
C ASP A 112 11.80 -16.81 -3.97
N GLN A 113 11.29 -17.65 -4.88
CA GLN A 113 10.76 -17.23 -6.17
C GLN A 113 9.24 -17.08 -6.11
N PHE A 114 8.68 -16.38 -7.10
CA PHE A 114 7.23 -16.25 -7.23
C PHE A 114 6.56 -17.62 -7.39
N ARG A 115 5.74 -18.02 -6.40
CA ARG A 115 4.95 -19.25 -6.45
C ARG A 115 3.69 -19.00 -7.27
N TYR A 116 3.48 -19.82 -8.29
CA TYR A 116 2.27 -19.80 -9.10
C TYR A 116 1.65 -21.20 -9.14
N THR A 117 0.33 -21.24 -9.31
CA THR A 117 -0.43 -22.49 -9.42
C THR A 117 -0.94 -22.60 -10.84
N ASP A 118 -0.65 -23.72 -11.52
CA ASP A 118 -1.02 -23.96 -12.92
C ASP A 118 -2.52 -24.18 -13.13
N ASN A 119 -3.23 -24.62 -12.09
CA ASN A 119 -4.64 -24.99 -12.18
C ASN A 119 -5.54 -23.90 -11.60
N TYR A 120 -6.29 -23.23 -12.48
CA TYR A 120 -7.35 -22.29 -12.13
C TYR A 120 -8.73 -22.89 -12.48
N PRO A 121 -9.28 -23.81 -11.67
CA PRO A 121 -10.65 -24.26 -11.92
C PRO A 121 -11.61 -23.10 -11.62
N LEU A 122 -12.19 -22.53 -12.67
CA LEU A 122 -13.25 -21.51 -12.53
C LEU A 122 -14.54 -22.22 -12.10
N THR A 123 -14.69 -22.46 -10.80
CA THR A 123 -15.89 -23.09 -10.23
C THR A 123 -16.89 -22.03 -9.81
N ARG A 124 -18.16 -22.19 -10.20
CA ARG A 124 -19.28 -21.38 -9.69
C ARG A 124 -19.39 -21.57 -8.17
N ALA A 125 -19.60 -20.49 -7.43
CA ALA A 125 -19.84 -20.58 -5.99
C ALA A 125 -21.15 -21.35 -5.70
N PRO A 126 -21.13 -22.44 -4.90
CA PRO A 126 -22.33 -23.21 -4.59
C PRO A 126 -23.20 -22.48 -3.56
N VAL A 127 -23.99 -21.50 -4.03
CA VAL A 127 -24.92 -20.72 -3.18
C VAL A 127 -26.12 -21.56 -2.73
N GLU A 128 -26.45 -22.62 -3.46
CA GLU A 128 -27.69 -23.41 -3.34
C GLU A 128 -27.67 -24.37 -2.14
N GLU A 129 -26.50 -24.68 -1.57
CA GLU A 129 -26.33 -25.63 -0.46
C GLU A 129 -26.34 -24.96 0.93
N LEU A 130 -26.41 -23.62 0.99
CA LEU A 130 -26.27 -22.88 2.24
C LEU A 130 -27.56 -22.86 3.07
N PRO A 131 -27.49 -23.13 4.39
CA PRO A 131 -28.64 -23.02 5.28
C PRO A 131 -29.11 -21.57 5.40
N TRP A 132 -30.41 -21.36 5.58
CA TRP A 132 -31.00 -20.01 5.62
C TRP A 132 -30.38 -19.10 6.70
N MET A 133 -29.95 -19.66 7.85
CA MET A 133 -29.24 -18.90 8.89
C MET A 133 -27.89 -18.36 8.41
N ALA A 134 -27.15 -19.14 7.62
CA ALA A 134 -25.89 -18.68 7.04
C ALA A 134 -26.13 -17.56 6.03
N SER A 135 -27.23 -17.60 5.27
CA SER A 135 -27.59 -16.52 4.34
C SER A 135 -27.88 -15.18 5.06
N LEU A 136 -28.56 -15.23 6.22
CA LEU A 136 -28.80 -14.05 7.04
C LEU A 136 -27.51 -13.49 7.66
N ALA A 137 -26.64 -14.38 8.17
CA ALA A 137 -25.33 -13.97 8.67
C ALA A 137 -24.47 -13.34 7.55
N ALA A 138 -24.49 -13.93 6.36
CA ALA A 138 -23.79 -13.42 5.19
C ALA A 138 -24.32 -12.05 4.74
N LEU A 139 -25.62 -11.78 4.88
CA LEU A 139 -26.20 -10.46 4.60
C LEU A 139 -25.63 -9.40 5.55
N GLY A 140 -25.53 -9.71 6.85
CA GLY A 140 -24.93 -8.80 7.83
C GLY A 140 -23.46 -8.50 7.53
N MET A 141 -22.67 -9.54 7.23
CA MET A 141 -21.27 -9.40 6.85
C MET A 141 -21.09 -8.67 5.51
N GLY A 142 -21.95 -8.95 4.54
CA GLY A 142 -21.98 -8.30 3.24
C GLY A 142 -22.30 -6.81 3.33
N PHE A 143 -23.18 -6.41 4.25
CA PHE A 143 -23.43 -4.99 4.52
C PHE A 143 -22.19 -4.28 5.09
N ALA A 144 -21.52 -4.88 6.08
CA ALA A 144 -20.29 -4.32 6.65
C ALA A 144 -19.17 -4.19 5.60
N LEU A 145 -19.03 -5.19 4.73
CA LEU A 145 -18.10 -5.16 3.61
C LEU A 145 -18.48 -4.10 2.57
N SER A 146 -19.76 -3.95 2.24
CA SER A 146 -20.22 -2.92 1.31
C SER A 146 -19.88 -1.51 1.82
N LEU A 147 -19.93 -1.29 3.14
CA LEU A 147 -19.49 -0.03 3.75
C LEU A 147 -17.98 0.17 3.57
N LEU A 148 -17.17 -0.89 3.71
CA LEU A 148 -15.73 -0.80 3.46
C LEU A 148 -15.43 -0.38 2.03
N PHE A 149 -16.04 -1.04 1.04
CA PHE A 149 -15.84 -0.70 -0.38
C PHE A 149 -16.33 0.70 -0.71
N PHE A 150 -17.45 1.13 -0.11
CA PHE A 150 -17.92 2.49 -0.24
C PHE A 150 -16.90 3.50 0.30
N MET A 151 -16.33 3.24 1.48
CA MET A 151 -15.33 4.12 2.08
C MET A 151 -14.03 4.15 1.27
N ASP A 152 -13.47 2.99 0.91
CA ASP A 152 -12.21 2.90 0.16
C ASP A 152 -12.31 3.55 -1.22
N GLN A 153 -13.43 3.35 -1.92
CA GLN A 153 -13.66 3.97 -3.23
C GLN A 153 -13.78 5.49 -3.11
N ASN A 154 -14.55 6.00 -2.14
CA ASN A 154 -14.72 7.43 -1.97
C ASN A 154 -13.42 8.13 -1.51
N ILE A 155 -12.65 7.52 -0.60
CA ILE A 155 -11.36 8.07 -0.16
C ILE A 155 -10.36 8.08 -1.32
N SER A 156 -10.25 6.98 -2.06
CA SER A 156 -9.36 6.90 -3.24
C SER A 156 -9.76 7.92 -4.31
N ALA A 157 -11.06 8.03 -4.62
CA ALA A 157 -11.56 8.99 -5.59
C ALA A 157 -11.37 10.44 -5.13
N ALA A 158 -11.58 10.75 -3.84
CA ALA A 158 -11.36 12.08 -3.30
C ALA A 158 -9.86 12.48 -3.33
N MET A 159 -8.96 11.52 -3.09
CA MET A 159 -7.51 11.76 -3.16
C MET A 159 -7.05 12.05 -4.60
N VAL A 160 -7.59 11.31 -5.58
CA VAL A 160 -7.31 11.56 -7.01
C VAL A 160 -7.93 12.89 -7.46
N ASN A 161 -9.17 13.16 -7.06
CA ASN A 161 -9.90 14.38 -7.39
C ASN A 161 -9.55 15.57 -6.50
N ASN A 162 -8.44 15.49 -5.75
CA ASN A 162 -7.95 16.61 -4.98
C ASN A 162 -7.70 17.80 -5.95
N PRO A 163 -8.22 19.00 -5.69
CA PRO A 163 -8.03 20.17 -6.54
C PRO A 163 -6.55 20.54 -6.75
N CYS A 164 -5.64 20.13 -5.86
CA CYS A 164 -4.19 20.23 -6.07
C CYS A 164 -3.73 19.56 -7.38
N ASN A 165 -4.40 18.47 -7.80
CA ASN A 165 -4.09 17.76 -9.04
C ASN A 165 -4.61 18.47 -10.30
N LYS A 166 -5.39 19.56 -10.17
CA LYS A 166 -5.92 20.38 -11.28
C LYS A 166 -6.50 19.54 -12.43
N LEU A 167 -7.30 18.53 -12.09
CA LEU A 167 -8.00 17.71 -13.07
C LEU A 167 -9.03 18.57 -13.83
N LYS A 168 -9.19 18.31 -15.13
CA LYS A 168 -10.09 19.05 -16.01
C LYS A 168 -11.48 18.44 -16.06
N LYS A 169 -11.58 17.11 -15.98
CA LYS A 169 -12.88 16.42 -15.94
C LYS A 169 -13.42 16.41 -14.51
N GLY A 170 -14.74 16.59 -14.40
CA GLY A 170 -15.43 16.53 -13.11
C GLY A 170 -15.40 15.12 -12.50
N PRO A 171 -15.58 15.01 -11.17
CA PRO A 171 -15.59 13.73 -10.49
C PRO A 171 -16.89 12.94 -10.77
N ALA A 172 -16.79 11.60 -10.81
CA ALA A 172 -17.91 10.70 -11.11
C ALA A 172 -18.12 9.63 -10.03
N TYR A 173 -18.15 10.04 -8.75
CA TYR A 173 -18.19 9.13 -7.59
C TYR A 173 -19.27 8.03 -7.67
N HIS A 174 -20.50 8.39 -8.08
CA HIS A 174 -21.61 7.44 -8.15
C HIS A 174 -21.47 6.43 -9.28
N LEU A 175 -20.94 6.86 -10.43
CA LEU A 175 -20.72 5.97 -11.56
C LEU A 175 -19.60 4.97 -11.26
N ASP A 176 -18.54 5.43 -10.61
CA ASP A 176 -17.43 4.56 -10.19
C ASP A 176 -17.90 3.49 -9.21
N LEU A 177 -18.72 3.86 -8.22
CA LEU A 177 -19.30 2.92 -7.26
C LEU A 177 -20.22 1.89 -7.94
N PHE A 178 -21.05 2.33 -8.90
CA PHE A 178 -21.93 1.45 -9.65
C PHE A 178 -21.15 0.41 -10.47
N VAL A 179 -20.09 0.84 -11.16
CA VAL A 179 -19.23 -0.05 -11.96
C VAL A 179 -18.50 -1.05 -11.07
N VAL A 180 -17.94 -0.63 -9.94
CA VAL A 180 -17.30 -1.52 -8.95
C VAL A 180 -18.31 -2.55 -8.41
N GLY A 181 -19.56 -2.13 -8.16
CA GLY A 181 -20.64 -3.04 -7.74
C GLY A 181 -20.95 -4.12 -8.77
N ILE A 182 -21.06 -3.77 -10.06
CA ILE A 182 -21.29 -4.75 -11.13
C ILE A 182 -20.12 -5.73 -11.24
N ILE A 183 -18.89 -5.23 -11.22
CA ILE A 183 -17.68 -6.06 -11.35
C ILE A 183 -17.58 -7.04 -10.17
N ASN A 184 -17.78 -6.56 -8.93
CA ASN A 184 -17.73 -7.41 -7.75
C ASN A 184 -18.90 -8.40 -7.69
N GLY A 185 -20.08 -8.02 -8.20
CA GLY A 185 -21.20 -8.96 -8.37
C GLY A 185 -20.82 -10.12 -9.28
N PHE A 186 -20.17 -9.84 -10.42
CA PHE A 186 -19.66 -10.88 -11.31
C PHE A 186 -18.56 -11.73 -10.65
N LEU A 187 -17.56 -11.11 -10.01
CA LEU A 187 -16.47 -11.82 -9.34
C LEU A 187 -16.99 -12.76 -8.24
N SER A 188 -18.00 -12.32 -7.48
CA SER A 188 -18.63 -13.12 -6.43
C SER A 188 -19.30 -14.39 -6.96
N LEU A 189 -19.94 -14.35 -8.13
CA LEU A 189 -20.58 -15.53 -8.74
C LEU A 189 -19.58 -16.63 -9.09
N TYR A 190 -18.35 -16.25 -9.45
CA TYR A 190 -17.26 -17.17 -9.82
C TYR A 190 -16.26 -17.42 -8.68
N GLY A 191 -16.54 -16.95 -7.46
CA GLY A 191 -15.64 -17.11 -6.31
C GLY A 191 -14.27 -16.43 -6.50
N LEU A 192 -14.17 -15.45 -7.40
CA LEU A 192 -12.95 -14.69 -7.65
C LEU A 192 -12.78 -13.59 -6.59
N PRO A 193 -11.54 -13.20 -6.27
CA PRO A 193 -11.28 -12.14 -5.30
C PRO A 193 -11.89 -10.81 -5.78
N TRP A 194 -12.48 -10.07 -4.85
CA TRP A 194 -13.10 -8.79 -5.13
C TRP A 194 -12.07 -7.69 -5.41
N MET A 195 -12.48 -6.73 -6.24
CA MET A 195 -11.68 -5.58 -6.65
C MET A 195 -12.18 -4.31 -5.96
N HIS A 196 -11.26 -3.47 -5.51
CA HIS A 196 -11.53 -2.18 -4.88
C HIS A 196 -10.52 -1.13 -5.34
N GLY A 197 -10.81 0.15 -5.09
CA GLY A 197 -9.90 1.25 -5.39
C GLY A 197 -8.60 1.15 -4.57
N VAL A 198 -7.46 1.18 -5.25
CA VAL A 198 -6.14 1.04 -4.60
C VAL A 198 -5.57 2.42 -4.26
N LEU A 199 -5.43 2.68 -2.96
CA LEU A 199 -5.04 3.98 -2.39
C LEU A 199 -3.64 4.48 -2.79
N PRO A 200 -2.54 3.70 -2.79
CA PRO A 200 -1.25 4.21 -3.22
C PRO A 200 -1.12 4.24 -4.76
N HIS A 201 -1.70 3.27 -5.46
CA HIS A 201 -1.52 3.12 -6.90
C HIS A 201 -2.24 4.21 -7.70
N SER A 202 -3.46 4.58 -7.31
CA SER A 202 -4.27 5.60 -8.02
C SER A 202 -3.63 6.99 -8.04
N PRO A 203 -3.20 7.59 -6.90
CA PRO A 203 -2.53 8.89 -6.90
C PRO A 203 -1.12 8.81 -7.51
N LEU A 204 -0.39 7.70 -7.37
CA LEU A 204 0.89 7.51 -8.06
C LEU A 204 0.71 7.50 -9.58
N HIS A 205 -0.36 6.86 -10.07
CA HIS A 205 -0.68 6.88 -11.49
C HIS A 205 -0.98 8.31 -11.99
N VAL A 206 -1.76 9.07 -11.23
CA VAL A 206 -2.05 10.49 -11.54
C VAL A 206 -0.77 11.32 -11.52
N ARG A 207 0.10 11.13 -10.52
CA ARG A 207 1.38 11.82 -10.40
C ARG A 207 2.31 11.51 -11.57
N SER A 208 2.35 10.26 -12.04
CA SER A 208 3.15 9.88 -13.24
C SER A 208 2.65 10.52 -14.55
N LEU A 209 1.40 10.98 -14.56
CA LEU A 209 0.78 11.68 -15.69
C LEU A 209 0.77 13.21 -15.50
N ALA A 210 1.27 13.70 -14.36
CA ALA A 210 1.30 15.09 -13.99
C ALA A 210 2.60 15.74 -14.43
N ASP A 211 2.49 16.92 -15.02
CA ASP A 211 3.64 17.81 -15.23
C ASP A 211 3.85 18.62 -13.93
N VAL A 212 4.99 18.40 -13.30
CA VAL A 212 5.38 19.03 -12.03
C VAL A 212 6.38 20.16 -12.30
N GLU A 213 6.07 21.36 -11.82
CA GLU A 213 7.00 22.50 -11.83
C GLU A 213 7.54 22.75 -10.43
N GLU A 214 8.84 22.99 -10.34
CA GLU A 214 9.46 23.50 -9.11
C GLU A 214 9.30 25.02 -9.07
N ARG A 215 8.64 25.54 -8.04
CA ARG A 215 8.55 26.97 -7.75
C ARG A 215 9.24 27.29 -6.44
N VAL A 216 10.09 28.31 -6.47
CA VAL A 216 10.81 28.77 -5.29
C VAL A 216 10.03 29.92 -4.67
N GLU A 217 9.45 29.69 -3.51
CA GLU A 217 8.83 30.73 -2.70
C GLU A 217 9.61 30.90 -1.40
N GLN A 218 10.04 32.13 -1.12
CA GLN A 218 10.76 32.49 0.12
C GLN A 218 11.99 31.62 0.44
N GLY A 219 12.69 31.13 -0.60
CA GLY A 219 13.87 30.27 -0.44
C GLY A 219 13.58 28.78 -0.23
N HIS A 220 12.30 28.38 -0.19
CA HIS A 220 11.88 26.97 -0.21
C HIS A 220 11.42 26.58 -1.62
N VAL A 221 11.82 25.39 -2.06
CA VAL A 221 11.43 24.82 -3.35
C VAL A 221 10.17 23.98 -3.16
N TYR A 222 9.08 24.36 -3.82
CA TYR A 222 7.80 23.65 -3.82
C TYR A 222 7.57 23.00 -5.18
N GLU A 223 7.20 21.72 -5.17
CA GLU A 223 6.77 20.98 -6.36
C GLU A 223 5.25 21.19 -6.54
N ILE A 224 4.85 21.97 -7.53
CA ILE A 224 3.43 22.18 -7.86
C ILE A 224 3.04 21.44 -9.13
N ILE A 225 1.88 20.79 -9.10
CA ILE A 225 1.31 20.16 -10.29
C ILE A 225 0.69 21.26 -11.16
N VAL A 226 1.15 21.36 -12.41
CA VAL A 226 0.68 22.35 -13.39
C VAL A 226 -0.53 21.81 -14.13
N LYS A 227 -0.40 20.59 -14.64
CA LYS A 227 -1.39 19.95 -15.50
C LYS A 227 -1.24 18.44 -15.43
N VAL A 228 -2.37 17.73 -15.40
CA VAL A 228 -2.41 16.27 -15.52
C VAL A 228 -2.92 15.87 -16.89
N ARG A 229 -2.26 14.89 -17.51
CA ARG A 229 -2.71 14.24 -18.75
C ARG A 229 -3.73 13.15 -18.44
N GLU A 230 -5.01 13.46 -18.56
CA GLU A 230 -6.08 12.48 -18.36
C GLU A 230 -6.25 11.57 -19.58
N THR A 231 -5.79 10.32 -19.48
CA THR A 231 -5.89 9.33 -20.56
C THR A 231 -6.59 8.06 -20.10
N ARG A 232 -7.32 7.41 -21.02
CA ARG A 232 -7.94 6.08 -20.77
C ARG A 232 -7.04 4.93 -21.23
N VAL A 233 -6.08 5.23 -22.11
CA VAL A 233 -5.22 4.24 -22.76
C VAL A 233 -4.27 3.60 -21.77
N THR A 234 -3.71 4.35 -20.82
CA THR A 234 -2.75 3.83 -19.84
C THR A 234 -3.37 2.75 -18.95
N GLY A 235 -4.60 2.97 -18.47
CA GLY A 235 -5.33 1.99 -17.67
C GLY A 235 -5.72 0.74 -18.46
N ILE A 236 -6.23 0.90 -19.69
CA ILE A 236 -6.56 -0.24 -20.55
C ILE A 236 -5.30 -1.04 -20.90
N ALA A 237 -4.23 -0.37 -21.28
CA ALA A 237 -2.95 -1.00 -21.59
C ALA A 237 -2.41 -1.76 -20.37
N SER A 238 -2.38 -1.16 -19.17
CA SER A 238 -1.88 -1.85 -17.98
C SER A 238 -2.65 -3.13 -17.67
N HIS A 239 -3.99 -3.11 -17.79
CA HIS A 239 -4.81 -4.30 -17.55
C HIS A 239 -4.63 -5.38 -18.62
N ILE A 240 -4.43 -4.98 -19.89
CA ILE A 240 -4.06 -5.91 -20.96
C ILE A 240 -2.69 -6.53 -20.69
N LEU A 241 -1.70 -5.74 -20.25
CA LEU A 241 -0.37 -6.26 -19.89
C LEU A 241 -0.43 -7.20 -18.68
N ILE A 242 -1.26 -6.91 -17.67
CA ILE A 242 -1.52 -7.83 -16.55
C ILE A 242 -2.11 -9.15 -17.07
N GLY A 243 -3.08 -9.09 -17.98
CA GLY A 243 -3.62 -10.30 -18.62
C GLY A 243 -2.57 -11.07 -19.44
N LEU A 244 -1.74 -10.36 -20.19
CA LEU A 244 -0.65 -10.96 -20.96
C LEU A 244 0.43 -11.59 -20.07
N SER A 245 0.63 -11.07 -18.86
CA SER A 245 1.62 -11.58 -17.90
C SER A 245 1.37 -13.03 -17.49
N ILE A 246 0.13 -13.53 -17.65
CA ILE A 246 -0.20 -14.95 -17.44
C ILE A 246 0.58 -15.84 -18.43
N PHE A 247 0.79 -15.40 -19.66
CA PHE A 247 1.60 -16.13 -20.64
C PHE A 247 3.12 -16.05 -20.37
N LEU A 248 3.54 -15.11 -19.51
CA LEU A 248 4.94 -14.95 -19.06
C LEU A 248 5.22 -15.74 -17.77
N LEU A 249 4.24 -16.49 -17.25
CA LEU A 249 4.45 -17.50 -16.22
C LEU A 249 4.85 -18.82 -16.90
N PRO A 250 5.89 -19.55 -16.46
CA PRO A 250 6.84 -19.26 -15.37
C PRO A 250 7.99 -18.30 -15.70
N TYR A 251 8.50 -18.34 -16.93
CA TYR A 251 9.68 -17.57 -17.36
C TYR A 251 9.24 -16.35 -18.18
N PRO A 252 9.71 -15.12 -17.90
CA PRO A 252 10.82 -14.71 -17.02
C PRO A 252 10.43 -14.31 -15.58
N MET A 253 9.15 -14.34 -15.22
CA MET A 253 8.66 -13.84 -13.90
C MET A 253 9.30 -14.57 -12.71
N ALA A 254 9.64 -15.85 -12.86
CA ALA A 254 10.33 -16.65 -11.84
C ALA A 254 11.74 -16.13 -11.47
N TYR A 255 12.38 -15.33 -12.34
CA TYR A 255 13.70 -14.76 -12.06
C TYR A 255 13.65 -13.56 -11.10
N ILE A 256 12.47 -13.02 -10.81
CA ILE A 256 12.30 -11.88 -9.91
C ILE A 256 12.21 -12.42 -8.48
N PRO A 257 13.22 -12.18 -7.61
CA PRO A 257 13.15 -12.62 -6.22
C PRO A 257 12.06 -11.86 -5.46
N THR A 258 11.37 -12.52 -4.54
CA THR A 258 10.34 -11.88 -3.70
C THR A 258 10.89 -10.69 -2.90
N ALA A 259 12.15 -10.77 -2.46
CA ALA A 259 12.86 -9.69 -1.77
C ALA A 259 12.88 -8.36 -2.55
N VAL A 260 12.98 -8.42 -3.87
CA VAL A 260 12.98 -7.23 -4.74
C VAL A 260 11.58 -6.61 -4.81
N LEU A 261 10.53 -7.43 -4.81
CA LEU A 261 9.14 -6.96 -4.78
C LEU A 261 8.82 -6.30 -3.44
N ASP A 262 9.31 -6.86 -2.32
CA ASP A 262 9.15 -6.24 -0.99
C ASP A 262 9.86 -4.89 -0.89
N GLY A 263 11.04 -4.76 -1.52
CA GLY A 263 11.71 -3.48 -1.66
C GLY A 263 10.93 -2.47 -2.51
N LEU A 264 10.28 -2.92 -3.59
CA LEU A 264 9.36 -2.11 -4.38
C LEU A 264 8.16 -1.62 -3.54
N PHE A 265 7.55 -2.50 -2.72
CA PHE A 265 6.49 -2.11 -1.80
C PHE A 265 6.96 -1.09 -0.75
N LEU A 266 8.17 -1.27 -0.21
CA LEU A 266 8.76 -0.33 0.74
C LEU A 266 9.03 1.05 0.11
N TYR A 267 9.52 1.08 -1.13
CA TYR A 267 9.68 2.33 -1.88
C TYR A 267 8.34 3.04 -2.10
N MET A 268 7.30 2.31 -2.51
CA MET A 268 5.95 2.87 -2.68
C MET A 268 5.38 3.39 -1.35
N ALA A 269 5.63 2.70 -0.24
CA ALA A 269 5.24 3.16 1.08
C ALA A 269 5.92 4.49 1.45
N ILE A 270 7.24 4.60 1.29
CA ILE A 270 8.01 5.82 1.60
C ILE A 270 7.56 6.99 0.71
N THR A 271 7.43 6.76 -0.59
CA THR A 271 7.03 7.81 -1.54
C THR A 271 5.59 8.27 -1.33
N SER A 272 4.69 7.39 -0.86
CA SER A 272 3.30 7.76 -0.52
C SER A 272 3.17 8.64 0.72
N LEU A 273 4.19 8.66 1.60
CA LEU A 273 4.24 9.57 2.75
C LEU A 273 4.59 11.00 2.33
N ASN A 274 5.35 11.17 1.25
CA ASN A 274 5.72 12.49 0.74
C ASN A 274 4.51 13.20 0.13
N GLY A 275 4.19 14.39 0.63
CA GLY A 275 3.00 15.16 0.24
C GLY A 275 1.74 14.81 1.04
N ASN A 276 1.84 13.94 2.06
CA ASN A 276 0.76 13.75 3.02
C ASN A 276 0.81 14.83 4.11
N GLN A 277 -0.21 15.69 4.15
CA GLN A 277 -0.31 16.77 5.13
C GLN A 277 -0.26 16.29 6.58
N MET A 278 -0.83 15.12 6.90
CA MET A 278 -0.75 14.56 8.25
C MET A 278 0.70 14.23 8.61
N PHE A 279 1.43 13.62 7.68
CA PHE A 279 2.84 13.28 7.88
C PHE A 279 3.71 14.52 8.04
N GLU A 280 3.51 15.55 7.20
CA GLU A 280 4.21 16.84 7.34
C GLU A 280 3.99 17.46 8.72
N ARG A 281 2.75 17.42 9.24
CA ARG A 281 2.45 17.95 10.58
C ARG A 281 3.01 17.08 11.70
N ILE A 282 3.13 15.76 11.51
CA ILE A 282 3.84 14.88 12.45
C ILE A 282 5.32 15.26 12.46
N THR A 283 5.94 15.53 11.31
CA THR A 283 7.33 16.00 11.25
C THR A 283 7.52 17.33 11.98
N LEU A 284 6.53 18.24 11.93
CA LEU A 284 6.57 19.49 12.71
C LEU A 284 6.61 19.27 14.23
N LEU A 285 6.16 18.13 14.77
CA LEU A 285 6.32 17.82 16.21
C LEU A 285 7.79 17.62 16.61
N PHE A 286 8.61 17.16 15.67
CA PHE A 286 10.04 16.88 15.88
C PHE A 286 10.95 17.99 15.35
N MET A 287 10.40 18.99 14.66
CA MET A 287 11.15 20.11 14.09
C MET A 287 11.35 21.22 15.14
N GLU A 288 12.51 21.87 15.12
CA GLU A 288 12.74 23.07 15.94
C GLU A 288 11.90 24.25 15.42
N GLN A 289 11.38 25.08 16.33
CA GLN A 289 10.49 26.20 16.00
C GLN A 289 11.09 27.20 15.01
N ALA A 290 12.42 27.39 15.04
CA ALA A 290 13.12 28.29 14.12
C ALA A 290 13.19 27.77 12.68
N ALA A 291 13.04 26.45 12.48
CA ALA A 291 13.14 25.78 11.19
C ALA A 291 11.77 25.50 10.55
N TYR A 292 10.67 26.06 11.09
CA TYR A 292 9.34 25.85 10.53
C TYR A 292 9.25 26.48 9.14
N PRO A 293 8.81 25.72 8.11
CA PRO A 293 8.60 26.28 6.79
C PRO A 293 7.46 27.32 6.85
N PRO A 294 7.52 28.39 6.05
CA PRO A 294 6.51 29.45 6.04
C PRO A 294 5.22 29.00 5.31
N ASN A 295 4.54 27.98 5.83
CA ASN A 295 3.27 27.50 5.27
C ASN A 295 2.09 28.38 5.72
N HIS A 296 1.05 28.48 4.88
CA HIS A 296 -0.15 29.29 5.12
C HIS A 296 -0.81 29.03 6.49
N TYR A 297 -0.96 27.77 6.87
CA TYR A 297 -1.62 27.38 8.13
C TYR A 297 -0.76 27.69 9.37
N ILE A 298 0.58 27.69 9.25
CA ILE A 298 1.50 28.02 10.35
C ILE A 298 1.39 29.50 10.73
N ARG A 299 1.07 30.36 9.76
CA ARG A 299 0.90 31.81 9.97
C ARG A 299 -0.44 32.17 10.61
N ARG A 300 -1.50 31.38 10.38
CA ARG A 300 -2.87 31.66 10.83
C ARG A 300 -3.23 31.02 12.17
N CYS A 301 -2.61 29.88 12.50
CA CYS A 301 -2.95 29.09 13.69
C CYS A 301 -1.84 29.14 14.75
N PRO A 302 -2.18 29.31 16.04
CA PRO A 302 -1.19 29.19 17.11
C PRO A 302 -0.68 27.75 17.20
N GLN A 303 0.64 27.60 17.37
CA GLN A 303 1.36 26.31 17.34
C GLN A 303 0.75 25.25 18.28
N ARG A 304 0.33 25.65 19.49
CA ARG A 304 -0.30 24.72 20.45
C ARG A 304 -1.53 24.03 19.87
N LYS A 305 -2.35 24.75 19.11
CA LYS A 305 -3.57 24.19 18.48
C LYS A 305 -3.22 23.25 17.33
N ILE A 306 -2.16 23.54 16.57
CA ILE A 306 -1.63 22.64 15.54
C ILE A 306 -1.20 21.32 16.19
N HIS A 307 -0.40 21.39 17.27
CA HIS A 307 0.07 20.19 17.97
C HIS A 307 -1.05 19.40 18.65
N THR A 308 -2.06 20.07 19.24
CA THR A 308 -3.25 19.38 19.78
C THR A 308 -4.00 18.63 18.67
N PHE A 309 -4.16 19.25 17.50
CA PHE A 309 -4.81 18.63 16.36
C PHE A 309 -4.02 17.42 15.84
N THR A 310 -2.70 17.53 15.69
CA THR A 310 -1.86 16.41 15.23
C THR A 310 -1.84 15.26 16.21
N MET A 311 -1.80 15.53 17.52
CA MET A 311 -1.87 14.49 18.54
C MET A 311 -3.20 13.74 18.49
N CYS A 312 -4.31 14.45 18.21
CA CYS A 312 -5.60 13.83 17.98
C CYS A 312 -5.59 12.91 16.74
N GLN A 313 -5.00 13.35 15.62
CA GLN A 313 -4.84 12.53 14.41
C GLN A 313 -3.96 11.30 14.64
N VAL A 314 -2.83 11.46 15.33
CA VAL A 314 -1.92 10.34 15.66
C VAL A 314 -2.61 9.34 16.58
N PHE A 315 -3.39 9.80 17.56
CA PHE A 315 -4.19 8.93 18.42
C PHE A 315 -5.25 8.15 17.61
N GLN A 316 -5.94 8.82 16.69
CA GLN A 316 -6.89 8.19 15.79
C GLN A 316 -6.23 7.12 14.90
N LEU A 317 -5.06 7.43 14.33
CA LEU A 317 -4.28 6.47 13.54
C LEU A 317 -3.81 5.29 14.40
N ALA A 318 -3.38 5.52 15.64
CA ALA A 318 -2.96 4.48 16.56
C ALA A 318 -4.11 3.51 16.89
N ILE A 319 -5.33 4.04 17.11
CA ILE A 319 -6.53 3.21 17.25
C ILE A 319 -6.74 2.37 16.00
N MET A 320 -6.73 2.98 14.82
CA MET A 320 -6.93 2.26 13.55
C MET A 320 -5.87 1.15 13.35
N CYS A 321 -4.60 1.45 13.62
CA CYS A 321 -3.50 0.48 13.54
C CYS A 321 -3.65 -0.66 14.54
N PHE A 322 -4.10 -0.39 15.78
CA PHE A 322 -4.33 -1.42 16.79
C PHE A 322 -5.37 -2.44 16.33
N PHE A 323 -6.48 -1.97 15.76
CA PHE A 323 -7.53 -2.85 15.24
C PHE A 323 -7.14 -3.54 13.92
N GLY A 324 -6.41 -2.86 13.04
CA GLY A 324 -5.95 -3.41 11.75
C GLY A 324 -4.86 -4.47 11.89
N PHE A 325 -3.89 -4.26 12.78
CA PHE A 325 -2.78 -5.20 13.02
C PHE A 325 -3.08 -6.26 14.09
N SER A 326 -4.29 -6.28 14.64
CA SER A 326 -4.69 -7.31 15.61
C SER A 326 -4.62 -8.70 14.97
N PRO A 327 -4.04 -9.71 15.65
CA PRO A 327 -3.93 -11.07 15.13
C PRO A 327 -5.29 -11.78 15.03
N TRP A 328 -6.32 -11.30 15.73
CA TRP A 328 -7.62 -11.94 15.78
C TRP A 328 -8.49 -11.58 14.57
N SER A 329 -8.87 -12.57 13.76
CA SER A 329 -9.69 -12.39 12.56
C SER A 329 -11.03 -11.68 12.83
N TYR A 330 -11.64 -11.93 14.00
CA TYR A 330 -12.89 -11.27 14.41
C TYR A 330 -12.74 -9.76 14.59
N VAL A 331 -11.58 -9.30 15.07
CA VAL A 331 -11.31 -7.87 15.28
C VAL A 331 -11.18 -7.15 13.93
N LYS A 332 -10.56 -7.81 12.95
CA LYS A 332 -10.44 -7.28 11.58
C LYS A 332 -11.80 -7.07 10.90
N MET A 333 -12.82 -7.87 11.24
CA MET A 333 -14.17 -7.70 10.70
C MET A 333 -14.84 -6.39 11.16
N VAL A 334 -14.42 -5.81 12.28
CA VAL A 334 -14.96 -4.55 12.81
C VAL A 334 -14.29 -3.32 12.18
N PHE A 335 -13.16 -3.50 11.51
CA PHE A 335 -12.38 -2.43 10.89
C PHE A 335 -13.19 -1.42 10.04
N PRO A 336 -14.12 -1.85 9.16
CA PRO A 336 -14.93 -0.91 8.36
C PRO A 336 -15.81 0.01 9.22
N VAL A 337 -16.36 -0.52 10.31
CA VAL A 337 -17.21 0.24 11.24
C VAL A 337 -16.39 1.30 11.96
N ILE A 338 -15.14 0.99 12.32
CA ILE A 338 -14.23 1.93 12.95
C ILE A 338 -13.94 3.09 12.00
N ILE A 339 -13.56 2.82 10.74
CA ILE A 339 -13.34 3.86 9.73
C ILE A 339 -14.57 4.75 9.60
N PHE A 340 -15.76 4.16 9.53
CA PHE A 340 -17.00 4.93 9.44
C PHE A 340 -17.21 5.82 10.68
N LEU A 341 -16.88 5.34 11.89
CA LEU A 341 -16.99 6.09 13.15
C LEU A 341 -15.98 7.26 13.25
N LEU A 342 -14.91 7.24 12.45
CA LEU A 342 -13.96 8.36 12.36
C LEU A 342 -14.61 9.63 11.75
N LEU A 343 -15.60 9.47 10.87
CA LEU A 343 -16.34 10.59 10.26
C LEU A 343 -17.13 11.42 11.29
N PRO A 344 -18.04 10.83 12.11
CA PRO A 344 -18.74 11.58 13.14
C PRO A 344 -17.79 12.05 14.24
N PHE A 345 -16.71 11.32 14.53
CA PHE A 345 -15.66 11.78 15.43
C PHE A 345 -15.05 13.11 14.94
N ARG A 346 -14.69 13.20 13.65
CA ARG A 346 -14.24 14.45 13.04
C ARG A 346 -15.29 15.55 13.14
N HIS A 347 -16.56 15.28 12.80
CA HIS A 347 -17.57 16.34 12.73
C HIS A 347 -18.06 16.83 14.10
N LYS A 348 -18.02 15.99 15.15
CA LYS A 348 -18.56 16.35 16.48
C LYS A 348 -17.49 16.65 17.53
N ILE A 349 -16.39 15.88 17.56
CA ILE A 349 -15.41 15.95 18.64
C ILE A 349 -14.28 16.93 18.31
N VAL A 350 -13.80 16.95 17.07
CA VAL A 350 -12.69 17.83 16.68
C VAL A 350 -13.05 19.33 16.79
N PRO A 351 -14.25 19.80 16.38
CA PRO A 351 -14.65 21.21 16.56
C PRO A 351 -14.82 21.62 18.03
N CYS A 352 -14.94 20.65 18.95
CA CYS A 352 -14.98 20.94 20.38
C CYS A 352 -13.57 21.20 20.95
N LEU A 353 -12.53 20.61 20.35
CA LEU A 353 -11.13 20.74 20.78
C LEU A 353 -10.42 21.95 20.14
N VAL A 354 -10.74 22.27 18.88
CA VAL A 354 -10.09 23.30 18.08
C VAL A 354 -11.15 24.23 17.50
N ASP A 355 -10.95 25.54 17.64
CA ASP A 355 -11.89 26.53 17.13
C ASP A 355 -12.06 26.40 15.61
N GLY A 356 -13.29 26.53 15.11
CA GLY A 356 -13.61 26.31 13.70
C GLY A 356 -12.78 27.15 12.72
N LYS A 357 -12.38 28.37 13.12
CA LYS A 357 -11.48 29.24 12.32
C LYS A 357 -10.10 28.61 12.08
N TYR A 358 -9.55 27.94 13.10
CA TYR A 358 -8.27 27.25 12.99
C TYR A 358 -8.41 25.93 12.25
N LEU A 359 -9.55 25.25 12.40
CA LEU A 359 -9.85 24.04 11.65
C LEU A 359 -9.92 24.33 10.14
N GLU A 360 -10.59 25.41 9.74
CA GLU A 360 -10.68 25.83 8.34
C GLU A 360 -9.32 26.23 7.77
N ALA A 361 -8.46 26.88 8.57
CA ALA A 361 -7.10 27.18 8.15
C ALA A 361 -6.20 25.94 8.09
N LEU A 362 -6.44 24.92 8.93
CA LEU A 362 -5.72 23.65 8.91
C LEU A 362 -6.20 22.74 7.78
N ASP A 363 -7.48 22.74 7.45
CA ASP A 363 -8.04 21.96 6.34
C ASP A 363 -7.96 22.72 5.00
N GLY A 364 -7.64 24.01 5.05
CA GLY A 364 -7.49 24.88 3.89
C GLY A 364 -6.36 24.43 2.97
N GLU A 365 -6.64 24.44 1.67
CA GLU A 365 -5.70 24.03 0.62
C GLU A 365 -4.51 25.00 0.53
N HIS A 366 -3.40 24.51 -0.04
CA HIS A 366 -2.24 25.33 -0.40
C HIS A 366 -2.66 26.39 -1.44
N GLN A 367 -3.14 27.53 -0.96
CA GLN A 367 -3.33 28.75 -1.74
C GLN A 367 -2.05 29.56 -1.77
#